data_AF-A0A3S4JCS5-F1
#
_entry.id   AF-A0A3S4JCS5-F1
#
_cell.length_a   1.000
_cell.length_b   1.000
_cell.length_c   1.000
_cell.angle_alpha   90.00
_cell.angle_beta   90.00
_cell.angle_gamma   90.00
#
_symmetry.space_group_name_H-M   'P 1'
#
loop_
_entity.id
_entity.type
_entity.pdbx_description
1 polymer ?
#
loop_
_entity_poly.entity_id
_entity_poly.type
_entity_poly.pdbx_seq_one_letter_code
_entity_poly.pdbx_strand_id
1 'polypeptide(L)'
;MAENELRIQRRQRVLKGAAILTGINNSEVRCTVRNMHSNGAELKVPIDARVPDEFLLYVPVDGIGYRAAVRWRREDRIGVEFTGTEPKPHWHYG
;
A
#
# COMPACT_ATOMS: atom_id res chain seq x y z
N MET A 1 13.03 -3.45 34.55
CA MET A 1 14.29 -3.24 33.82
C MET A 1 14.54 -4.53 33.04
N ALA A 2 14.68 -4.60 31.73
CA ALA A 2 14.63 -3.65 30.63
C ALA A 2 14.54 -4.53 29.38
N GLU A 3 13.47 -4.48 28.62
CA GLU A 3 13.39 -5.19 27.33
C GLU A 3 12.82 -4.19 26.35
N ASN A 4 13.67 -3.23 25.99
CA ASN A 4 13.37 -2.25 24.96
C ASN A 4 13.36 -3.03 23.64
N GLU A 5 12.24 -3.70 23.35
CA GLU A 5 11.95 -4.38 22.09
C GLU A 5 12.06 -3.36 20.97
N LEU A 6 13.29 -3.19 20.49
CA LEU A 6 13.58 -2.47 19.27
C LEU A 6 12.80 -3.23 18.19
N ARG A 7 11.62 -2.70 17.87
CA ARG A 7 10.76 -3.11 16.75
C ARG A 7 11.51 -2.85 15.46
N ILE A 8 12.56 -3.62 15.23
CA ILE A 8 13.26 -3.74 13.97
C ILE A 8 12.36 -4.65 13.14
N GLN A 9 11.22 -4.10 12.70
CA GLN A 9 10.41 -4.74 11.67
C GLN A 9 11.31 -4.87 10.46
N ARG A 10 11.71 -6.10 10.16
CA ARG A 10 12.61 -6.47 9.07
C ARG A 10 12.00 -5.94 7.77
N ARG A 11 12.44 -4.75 7.34
CA ARG A 11 12.02 -4.11 6.09
C ARG A 11 12.47 -5.01 4.94
N GLN A 12 11.60 -5.90 4.46
CA GLN A 12 11.91 -6.64 3.25
C GLN A 12 11.79 -5.66 2.07
N ARG A 13 12.92 -5.35 1.43
CA ARG A 13 12.92 -4.66 0.13
C ARG A 13 12.27 -5.62 -0.87
N VAL A 14 11.03 -5.36 -1.23
CA VAL A 14 10.32 -6.14 -2.23
C VAL A 14 9.90 -5.20 -3.34
N LEU A 15 10.31 -5.46 -4.58
CA LEU A 15 9.78 -4.78 -5.77
C LEU A 15 8.46 -5.45 -6.15
N LYS A 16 7.42 -5.27 -5.32
CA LYS A 16 6.09 -5.81 -5.64
C LYS A 16 5.36 -4.81 -6.51
N GLY A 17 4.92 -5.25 -7.69
CA GLY A 17 3.85 -4.55 -8.39
C GLY A 17 2.60 -4.55 -7.51
N ALA A 18 1.94 -3.42 -7.41
CA ALA A 18 0.71 -3.25 -6.65
C ALA A 18 -0.25 -2.32 -7.41
N ALA A 19 -1.53 -2.39 -7.05
CA ALA A 19 -2.57 -1.53 -7.61
C ALA A 19 -3.32 -0.83 -6.47
N ILE A 20 -3.42 0.49 -6.57
CA ILE A 20 -4.31 1.28 -5.72
C ILE A 20 -5.68 1.22 -6.37
N LEU A 21 -6.61 0.54 -5.72
CA LEU A 21 -7.98 0.41 -6.19
C LEU A 21 -8.76 1.63 -5.71
N THR A 22 -9.24 2.44 -6.67
CA THR A 22 -10.11 3.57 -6.39
C THR A 22 -11.53 3.19 -6.80
N GLY A 23 -12.48 3.23 -5.87
CA GLY A 23 -13.87 2.86 -6.12
C GLY A 23 -14.60 3.79 -7.10
N ILE A 24 -13.97 4.87 -7.54
CA ILE A 24 -14.51 5.82 -8.50
C ILE A 24 -14.14 5.30 -9.90
N ASN A 25 -15.13 4.83 -10.66
CA ASN A 25 -15.01 4.38 -12.05
C ASN A 25 -14.12 3.16 -12.32
N ASN A 26 -13.97 2.20 -11.40
CA ASN A 26 -13.08 1.04 -11.56
C ASN A 26 -11.64 1.43 -11.95
N SER A 27 -11.21 2.62 -11.55
CA SER A 27 -9.89 3.12 -11.92
C SER A 27 -8.86 2.59 -10.93
N GLU A 28 -7.76 2.07 -11.46
CA GLU A 28 -6.63 1.58 -10.68
C GLU A 28 -5.37 2.38 -11.00
N VAL A 29 -4.62 2.73 -9.96
CA VAL A 29 -3.28 3.31 -10.13
C VAL A 29 -2.24 2.22 -9.90
N ARG A 30 -1.49 1.87 -10.95
CA ARG A 30 -0.34 0.97 -10.81
C ARG A 30 0.75 1.66 -9.99
N CYS A 31 1.28 0.95 -9.02
CA CYS A 31 2.34 1.42 -8.15
C CYS A 31 3.33 0.30 -7.83
N THR A 32 4.44 0.65 -7.20
CA THR A 32 5.43 -0.31 -6.73
C THR A 32 5.58 -0.15 -5.23
N VAL A 33 5.41 -1.23 -4.48
CA VAL A 33 5.79 -1.26 -3.06
C VAL A 33 7.30 -1.17 -2.99
N ARG A 34 7.85 -0.20 -2.26
CA ARG A 34 9.31 0.00 -2.08
C ARG A 34 9.81 -0.64 -0.80
N ASN A 35 9.00 -0.52 0.25
CA ASN A 35 9.18 -1.19 1.52
C ASN A 35 7.79 -1.48 2.11
N MET A 36 7.69 -2.54 2.90
CA MET A 36 6.46 -2.94 3.56
C MET A 36 6.80 -3.53 4.91
N HIS A 37 5.94 -3.25 5.87
CA HIS A 37 6.00 -3.78 7.23
C HIS A 37 4.57 -3.95 7.77
N SER A 38 4.39 -4.50 8.97
CA SER A 38 3.05 -4.91 9.42
C SER A 38 2.04 -3.76 9.54
N ASN A 39 2.54 -2.53 9.70
CA ASN A 39 1.71 -1.35 9.95
C ASN A 39 1.65 -0.40 8.75
N GLY A 40 2.35 -0.68 7.65
CA GLY A 40 2.40 0.26 6.54
C GLY A 40 3.37 -0.09 5.43
N ALA A 41 3.44 0.80 4.46
CA ALA A 41 4.33 0.68 3.32
C ALA A 41 4.72 2.05 2.74
N GLU A 42 5.86 2.06 2.07
CA GLU A 42 6.21 3.11 1.12
C GLU A 42 5.88 2.62 -0.28
N LEU A 43 5.11 3.43 -1.02
CA LEU A 43 4.75 3.16 -2.41
C LEU A 43 5.43 4.18 -3.32
N LYS A 44 5.88 3.72 -4.48
CA LYS A 44 6.22 4.56 -5.62
C LYS A 44 5.05 4.58 -6.59
N VAL A 45 4.55 5.77 -6.89
CA VAL A 45 3.40 6.03 -7.76
C VAL A 45 3.82 6.92 -8.93
N PRO A 46 3.10 6.92 -10.07
CA PRO A 46 3.29 7.92 -11.11
C PRO A 46 3.10 9.33 -10.55
N ILE A 47 3.92 10.30 -10.98
CA ILE A 47 3.89 11.67 -10.46
C ILE A 47 2.54 12.36 -10.67
N ASP A 48 1.84 12.04 -11.77
CA ASP A 48 0.53 12.59 -12.11
C ASP A 48 -0.64 11.78 -11.54
N ALA A 49 -0.36 10.75 -10.73
CA ALA A 49 -1.41 9.92 -10.16
C ALA A 49 -2.20 10.65 -9.08
N ARG A 50 -3.53 10.67 -9.23
CA ARG A 50 -4.43 11.15 -8.19
C ARG A 50 -4.71 10.02 -7.20
N VAL A 51 -4.00 10.04 -6.07
CA VAL A 51 -4.15 9.04 -5.01
C VAL A 51 -4.97 9.63 -3.85
N PRO A 52 -6.15 9.05 -3.53
CA PRO A 52 -6.96 9.46 -2.38
C PRO A 52 -6.21 9.33 -1.05
N ASP A 53 -6.70 9.98 0.00
CA ASP A 53 -6.13 9.83 1.35
C ASP A 53 -6.37 8.43 1.94
N GLU A 54 -7.43 7.73 1.50
CA GLU A 54 -7.73 6.35 1.88
C GLU A 54 -8.06 5.52 0.65
N PHE A 55 -7.48 4.32 0.56
CA PHE A 55 -7.67 3.43 -0.58
C PHE A 55 -7.37 1.98 -0.22
N LEU A 56 -7.71 1.08 -1.14
CA LEU A 56 -7.34 -0.33 -1.05
C LEU A 56 -6.09 -0.59 -1.90
N LEU A 57 -5.00 -0.99 -1.27
CA LEU A 57 -3.77 -1.39 -1.94
C LEU A 57 -3.79 -2.90 -2.21
N TYR A 58 -4.01 -3.31 -3.45
CA TYR A 58 -3.92 -4.71 -3.83
C TYR A 58 -2.49 -5.10 -4.19
N VAL A 59 -2.00 -6.16 -3.56
CA VAL A 59 -0.67 -6.72 -3.81
C VAL A 59 -0.82 -8.13 -4.37
N PRO A 60 -0.69 -8.33 -5.70
CA PRO A 60 -1.01 -9.61 -6.36
C PRO A 60 -0.23 -10.81 -5.82
N VAL A 61 1.05 -10.64 -5.48
CA VAL A 61 1.88 -11.73 -4.95
C VAL A 61 1.44 -12.19 -3.57
N ASP A 62 0.80 -11.30 -2.80
CA ASP A 62 0.27 -11.64 -1.47
C ASP A 62 -1.19 -12.12 -1.56
N GLY A 63 -1.87 -11.85 -2.69
CA GLY A 63 -3.29 -12.13 -2.85
C GLY A 63 -4.20 -11.29 -1.96
N ILE A 64 -3.66 -10.27 -1.28
CA ILE A 64 -4.32 -9.48 -0.23
C ILE A 64 -4.51 -8.03 -0.70
N GLY A 65 -5.67 -7.44 -0.35
CA GLY A 65 -5.91 -6.01 -0.38
C GLY A 65 -5.68 -5.39 1.00
N TYR A 66 -4.80 -4.40 1.11
CA TYR A 66 -4.54 -3.66 2.34
C TYR A 66 -5.33 -2.35 2.34
N ARG A 67 -6.22 -2.15 3.31
CA ARG A 67 -6.81 -0.83 3.55
C ARG A 67 -5.72 0.09 4.04
N ALA A 68 -5.50 1.17 3.32
CA ALA A 68 -4.34 2.03 3.49
C ALA A 68 -4.76 3.49 3.60
N ALA A 69 -4.21 4.19 4.59
CA ALA A 69 -4.37 5.62 4.78
C ALA A 69 -3.03 6.34 4.53
N VAL A 70 -3.04 7.40 3.73
CA VAL A 70 -1.86 8.21 3.44
C VAL A 70 -1.42 8.95 4.71
N ARG A 71 -0.16 8.75 5.10
CA ARG A 71 0.49 9.45 6.22
C ARG A 71 1.40 10.58 5.74
N TRP A 72 2.00 10.43 4.56
CA TRP A 72 2.82 11.47 3.95
C TRP A 72 2.92 11.28 2.43
N ARG A 73 3.18 12.39 1.72
CA ARG A 73 3.45 12.41 0.28
C ARG A 73 4.77 13.16 0.03
N ARG A 74 5.64 12.63 -0.83
CA ARG A 74 6.89 13.28 -1.28
C ARG A 74 7.19 12.86 -2.71
N GLU A 75 7.13 13.80 -3.65
CA GLU A 75 7.41 13.57 -5.08
C GLU A 75 6.58 12.38 -5.64
N ASP A 76 7.25 11.35 -6.14
CA ASP A 76 6.68 10.12 -6.68
C ASP A 76 6.41 9.05 -5.58
N ARG A 77 6.44 9.45 -4.30
CA ARG A 77 6.32 8.53 -3.16
C ARG A 77 5.23 8.91 -2.20
N ILE A 78 4.59 7.87 -1.67
CA ILE A 78 3.60 7.98 -0.61
C ILE A 78 3.92 6.97 0.49
N GLY A 79 3.84 7.43 1.73
CA GLY A 79 3.85 6.55 2.90
C GLY A 79 2.43 6.32 3.36
N VAL A 80 2.08 5.05 3.56
CA VAL A 80 0.77 4.65 4.02
C VAL A 80 0.84 3.84 5.31
N GLU A 81 -0.21 3.95 6.10
CA GLU A 81 -0.49 3.09 7.24
C GLU A 81 -1.58 2.08 6.87
N PHE A 82 -1.41 0.83 7.28
CA PHE A 82 -2.43 -0.20 7.11
C PHE A 82 -3.45 -0.15 8.24
N THR A 83 -4.71 0.01 7.87
CA THR A 83 -5.86 0.04 8.80
C THR A 83 -6.64 -1.27 8.79
N GLY A 84 -6.33 -2.17 7.85
CA GLY A 84 -6.93 -3.50 7.78
C GLY A 84 -6.53 -4.24 6.50
N THR A 85 -7.01 -5.47 6.39
CA THR A 85 -6.85 -6.30 5.19
C THR A 85 -8.19 -6.85 4.78
N GLU A 86 -8.44 -6.92 3.47
CA GLU A 86 -9.58 -7.61 2.90
C GLU A 86 -9.15 -8.43 1.68
N PRO A 87 -9.89 -9.51 1.34
CA PRO A 87 -9.64 -10.24 0.11
C PRO A 87 -9.77 -9.31 -1.09
N LYS A 88 -9.08 -9.64 -2.20
CA LYS A 88 -9.22 -8.90 -3.45
C LYS A 88 -10.72 -8.74 -3.78
N PRO A 89 -11.22 -7.52 -4.02
CA PRO A 89 -12.63 -7.36 -4.32
C PRO A 89 -12.93 -8.03 -5.67
N HIS A 90 -14.02 -8.80 -5.71
CA HIS A 90 -14.43 -9.56 -6.89
C HIS A 90 -14.77 -8.65 -8.07
N TRP A 91 -15.16 -7.40 -7.84
CA TRP A 91 -15.68 -6.48 -8.86
C TRP A 91 -14.62 -5.81 -9.75
N HIS A 92 -13.32 -6.00 -9.49
CA HIS A 92 -12.25 -5.34 -10.25
C HIS A 92 -11.74 -6.12 -11.48
N TYR A 93 -12.41 -7.19 -11.89
CA TYR A 93 -12.14 -7.86 -13.16
C TYR A 93 -13.44 -8.05 -13.94
N GLY A 94 -13.55 -7.32 -15.05
CA GLY A 94 -14.20 -7.85 -16.25
C GLY A 94 -13.23 -8.71 -17.02
#